data_AF-A0A0C9YK68-F1
#
_entry.id   AF-A0A0C9YK68-F1
#
_cell.length_a   1.000
_cell.length_b   1.000
_cell.length_c   1.000
_cell.angle_alpha   90.00
_cell.angle_beta   90.00
_cell.angle_gamma   90.00
#
_symmetry.space_group_name_H-M   'P 1'
#
loop_
_entity.id
_entity.type
_entity.pdbx_description
1 polymer ?
#
loop_
_entity_poly.entity_id
_entity_poly.type
_entity_poly.pdbx_seq_one_letter_code
_entity_poly.pdbx_strand_id
1 'polypeptide(L)'
;MVLSHVVLEEVWKDQEWLVLPSFIFPAPAALGIEKRKLSADQWQSVGMIHLVVTLIRIWGHSEGRQRQMLNNYMHLVTAIYIASLRSTSRGLASDYTDHFKRYLSGVLHLYKEAKLQSVHHACLHFEQLLAGLGPVHSWRAWAFERFNYRLQRTKMNMCFGELELTFMNDACRAANLQMLLNSSRIPPSMKELWPTFQQAFKSNVRGTHLSDAFAPTEMKATLANPMSRGRLKAVCEAYLPLAMEYTHTQSPEG
;
A
#
# COMPACT_ATOMS: atom_id res chain seq x y z
N MET A 1 -15.94 -7.92 23.07
CA MET A 1 -15.20 -7.35 21.91
C MET A 1 -15.38 -5.83 21.93
N VAL A 2 -14.38 -5.02 21.54
CA VAL A 2 -14.44 -3.54 21.54
C VAL A 2 -15.53 -3.00 20.60
N LEU A 3 -15.85 -3.74 19.54
CA LEU A 3 -16.83 -3.38 18.52
C LEU A 3 -18.20 -3.96 18.89
N SER A 4 -18.90 -3.33 19.84
CA SER A 4 -20.34 -3.58 20.00
C SER A 4 -21.13 -2.82 18.94
N HIS A 5 -22.40 -3.19 18.71
CA HIS A 5 -23.30 -2.47 17.79
C HIS A 5 -23.35 -0.97 18.10
N VAL A 6 -23.40 -0.61 19.39
CA VAL A 6 -23.42 0.77 19.86
C VAL A 6 -22.16 1.53 19.45
N VAL A 7 -20.98 0.89 19.52
CA VAL A 7 -19.73 1.54 19.09
C VAL A 7 -19.71 1.73 17.57
N LEU A 8 -20.24 0.78 16.80
CA LEU A 8 -20.31 0.90 15.34
C LEU A 8 -21.23 2.06 14.89
N GLU A 9 -22.36 2.25 15.55
CA GLU A 9 -23.24 3.40 15.29
C GLU A 9 -22.52 4.73 15.51
N GLU A 10 -21.74 4.84 16.59
CA GLU A 10 -20.94 6.03 16.88
C GLU A 10 -19.82 6.24 15.84
N VAL A 11 -19.22 5.15 15.34
CA VAL A 11 -18.24 5.22 14.25
C VAL A 11 -18.89 5.74 12.96
N TRP A 12 -20.08 5.27 12.60
CA TRP A 12 -20.77 5.73 11.38
C TRP A 12 -21.14 7.21 11.49
N LYS A 13 -21.60 7.67 12.66
CA LYS A 13 -21.83 9.11 12.91
C LYS A 13 -20.54 9.90 12.72
N ASP A 14 -19.44 9.48 13.34
CA ASP A 14 -18.17 10.20 13.22
C ASP A 14 -17.61 10.20 11.79
N GLN A 15 -17.86 9.14 11.01
CA GLN A 15 -17.49 9.06 9.59
C GLN A 15 -18.12 10.14 8.73
N GLU A 16 -19.34 10.60 9.05
CA GLU A 16 -20.02 11.67 8.29
C GLU A 16 -19.32 13.03 8.47
N TRP A 17 -18.68 13.26 9.62
CA TRP A 17 -18.04 14.54 9.96
C TRP A 17 -16.52 14.53 9.71
N LEU A 18 -15.90 13.35 9.63
CA LEU A 18 -14.45 13.19 9.45
C LEU A 18 -14.00 13.52 8.02
N VAL A 19 -13.24 14.59 7.89
CA VAL A 19 -12.55 14.93 6.63
C VAL A 19 -11.17 14.28 6.60
N LEU A 20 -10.97 13.34 5.68
CA LEU A 20 -9.70 12.65 5.50
C LEU A 20 -8.83 13.34 4.42
N PRO A 21 -7.50 13.41 4.62
CA PRO A 21 -6.58 13.80 3.56
C PRO A 21 -6.72 12.91 2.31
N SER A 22 -6.51 13.50 1.14
CA SER A 22 -6.75 12.85 -0.17
C SER A 22 -5.91 11.60 -0.44
N PHE A 23 -4.81 11.41 0.28
CA PHE A 23 -3.91 10.25 0.17
C PHE A 23 -4.34 9.06 1.04
N ILE A 24 -5.30 9.24 1.96
CA ILE A 24 -5.81 8.17 2.82
C ILE A 24 -6.99 7.49 2.11
N PHE A 25 -6.99 6.16 2.09
CA PHE A 25 -8.19 5.44 1.65
C PHE A 25 -9.27 5.50 2.74
N PRO A 26 -10.48 5.97 2.43
CA PRO A 26 -11.54 6.05 3.41
C PRO A 26 -11.96 4.64 3.86
N ALA A 27 -12.32 4.53 5.14
CA ALA A 27 -13.02 3.36 5.62
C ALA A 27 -14.39 3.23 4.90
N PRO A 28 -14.91 2.01 4.70
CA PRO A 28 -16.26 1.84 4.17
C PRO A 28 -17.31 2.42 5.12
N ALA A 29 -18.33 3.05 4.54
CA ALA A 29 -19.44 3.66 5.28
C ALA A 29 -20.29 2.63 6.05
N ALA A 30 -20.36 1.39 5.56
CA ALA A 30 -21.15 0.31 6.16
C ALA A 30 -20.26 -0.70 6.92
N LEU A 31 -19.31 -0.19 7.72
CA LEU A 31 -18.40 -1.03 8.50
C LEU A 31 -19.19 -2.00 9.40
N GLY A 32 -19.07 -3.30 9.16
CA GLY A 32 -19.72 -4.33 10.00
C GLY A 32 -21.14 -4.74 9.59
N ILE A 33 -21.77 -4.07 8.62
CA ILE A 33 -23.12 -4.40 8.13
C ILE A 33 -23.04 -5.38 6.93
N GLU A 34 -22.14 -5.13 5.99
CA GLU A 34 -21.97 -6.00 4.82
C GLU A 34 -20.84 -7.01 5.02
N LYS A 35 -21.00 -8.22 4.47
CA LYS A 35 -19.92 -9.22 4.30
C LYS A 35 -18.90 -8.78 3.23
N ARG A 36 -18.51 -7.51 3.25
CA ARG A 36 -17.51 -6.99 2.34
C ARG A 36 -16.13 -7.24 2.93
N LYS A 37 -15.25 -7.85 2.14
CA LYS A 37 -13.84 -8.00 2.52
C LYS A 37 -13.18 -6.62 2.51
N LEU A 38 -12.66 -6.20 3.65
CA LEU A 38 -11.87 -4.99 3.78
C LEU A 38 -10.45 -5.24 3.25
N SER A 39 -9.90 -4.28 2.50
CA SER A 39 -8.47 -4.29 2.15
C SER A 39 -7.60 -3.96 3.37
N ALA A 40 -6.30 -4.24 3.28
CA ALA A 40 -5.35 -3.90 4.35
C ALA A 40 -5.37 -2.40 4.67
N ASP A 41 -5.35 -1.54 3.63
CA ASP A 41 -5.40 -0.09 3.81
C ASP A 41 -6.71 0.38 4.46
N GLN A 42 -7.83 -0.26 4.13
CA GLN A 42 -9.11 0.05 4.77
C GLN A 42 -9.10 -0.33 6.24
N TRP A 43 -8.55 -1.51 6.59
CA TRP A 43 -8.36 -1.89 7.98
C TRP A 43 -7.48 -0.91 8.74
N GLN A 44 -6.41 -0.41 8.11
CA GLN A 44 -5.55 0.59 8.70
C GLN A 44 -6.31 1.90 8.96
N SER A 45 -7.08 2.42 8.01
CA SER A 45 -7.89 3.63 8.22
C SER A 45 -8.95 3.44 9.31
N VAL A 46 -9.64 2.30 9.32
CA VAL A 46 -10.62 1.96 10.36
C VAL A 46 -9.96 1.94 11.74
N GLY A 47 -8.86 1.19 11.88
CA GLY A 47 -8.18 1.01 13.17
C GLY A 47 -7.48 2.27 13.65
N MET A 48 -6.66 2.88 12.80
CA MET A 48 -5.76 3.95 13.23
C MET A 48 -6.41 5.33 13.27
N ILE A 49 -7.53 5.53 12.56
CA ILE A 49 -8.19 6.84 12.46
C ILE A 49 -9.58 6.76 13.06
N HIS A 50 -10.50 6.02 12.45
CA HIS A 50 -11.91 6.08 12.85
C HIS A 50 -12.13 5.56 14.27
N LEU A 51 -11.60 4.37 14.59
CA LEU A 51 -11.74 3.82 15.94
C LEU A 51 -10.98 4.64 16.98
N VAL A 52 -9.81 5.19 16.65
CA VAL A 52 -9.10 6.09 17.58
C VAL A 52 -9.93 7.31 17.91
N VAL A 53 -10.45 8.02 16.89
CA VAL A 53 -11.25 9.23 17.07
C VAL A 53 -12.52 8.92 17.86
N THR A 54 -13.29 7.90 17.43
CA THR A 54 -14.55 7.55 18.08
C THR A 54 -14.33 7.09 19.52
N LEU A 55 -13.40 6.15 19.77
CA LEU A 55 -13.18 5.60 21.11
C LEU A 55 -12.65 6.64 22.08
N ILE A 56 -11.80 7.58 21.63
CA ILE A 56 -11.38 8.72 22.45
C ILE A 56 -12.56 9.63 22.76
N ARG A 57 -13.45 9.91 21.79
CA ARG A 57 -14.64 10.74 22.03
C ARG A 57 -15.58 10.12 23.06
N ILE A 58 -15.90 8.83 22.92
CA ILE A 58 -16.90 8.17 23.77
C ILE A 58 -16.35 7.64 25.10
N TRP A 59 -15.07 7.25 25.17
CA TRP A 59 -14.45 6.67 26.37
C TRP A 59 -13.28 7.50 26.93
N GLY A 60 -12.98 8.66 26.35
CA GLY A 60 -11.89 9.53 26.80
C GLY A 60 -12.10 10.08 28.21
N HIS A 61 -13.35 10.34 28.58
CA HIS A 61 -13.74 10.86 29.89
C HIS A 61 -14.49 9.81 30.73
N SER A 62 -14.61 8.57 30.25
CA SER A 62 -15.24 7.52 31.05
C SER A 62 -14.30 7.06 32.16
N GLU A 63 -14.89 6.52 33.21
CA GLU A 63 -14.16 5.86 34.30
C GLU A 63 -14.38 4.35 34.25
N GLY A 64 -13.46 3.59 34.84
CA GLY A 64 -13.56 2.13 34.93
C GLY A 64 -13.21 1.39 33.63
N ARG A 65 -14.01 0.37 33.28
CA ARG A 65 -13.64 -0.64 32.27
C ARG A 65 -13.47 -0.08 30.86
N GLN A 66 -14.31 0.87 30.46
CA GLN A 66 -14.25 1.48 29.12
C GLN A 66 -12.94 2.25 28.93
N ARG A 67 -12.51 3.00 29.95
CA ARG A 67 -11.21 3.70 29.96
C ARG A 67 -10.04 2.73 29.88
N GLN A 68 -10.10 1.61 30.60
CA GLN A 68 -9.07 0.57 30.51
C GLN A 68 -9.01 -0.05 29.11
N MET A 69 -10.17 -0.31 28.49
CA MET A 69 -10.24 -0.80 27.11
C MET A 69 -9.65 0.21 26.11
N LEU A 70 -9.95 1.50 26.28
CA LEU A 70 -9.35 2.56 25.47
C LEU A 70 -7.83 2.60 25.64
N ASN A 71 -7.32 2.61 26.88
CA ASN A 71 -5.87 2.64 27.13
C ASN A 71 -5.18 1.42 26.53
N ASN A 72 -5.77 0.24 26.67
CA ASN A 72 -5.27 -0.98 26.05
C ASN A 72 -5.25 -0.87 24.52
N TYR A 73 -6.30 -0.31 23.92
CA TYR A 73 -6.35 -0.06 22.48
C TYR A 73 -5.29 0.94 22.02
N MET A 74 -5.05 2.01 22.79
CA MET A 74 -4.01 2.99 22.46
C MET A 74 -2.61 2.37 22.48
N HIS A 75 -2.33 1.39 23.34
CA HIS A 75 -1.07 0.65 23.27
C HIS A 75 -0.90 -0.12 21.95
N LEU A 76 -1.97 -0.75 21.44
CA LEU A 76 -1.94 -1.38 20.12
C LEU A 76 -1.70 -0.35 19.01
N VAL A 77 -2.41 0.77 19.06
CA VAL A 77 -2.29 1.87 18.08
C VAL A 77 -0.86 2.41 18.07
N THR A 78 -0.25 2.64 19.24
CA THR A 78 1.13 3.10 19.33
C THR A 78 2.11 2.09 18.73
N ALA A 79 1.96 0.80 19.04
CA ALA A 79 2.81 -0.24 18.45
C ALA A 79 2.68 -0.29 16.91
N ILE A 80 1.46 -0.24 16.38
CA ILE A 80 1.23 -0.20 14.92
C ILE A 80 1.81 1.07 14.29
N TYR A 81 1.68 2.21 14.96
CA TYR A 81 2.25 3.46 14.50
C TYR A 81 3.77 3.36 14.36
N ILE A 82 4.46 2.85 15.39
CA ILE A 82 5.92 2.65 15.36
C ILE A 82 6.31 1.69 14.23
N ALA A 83 5.61 0.57 14.09
CA ALA A 83 5.86 -0.39 13.00
C ALA A 83 5.62 0.21 11.60
N SER A 84 4.82 1.27 11.51
CA SER A 84 4.52 1.97 10.25
C SER A 84 5.48 3.11 9.94
N LEU A 85 6.40 3.46 10.85
CA LEU A 85 7.36 4.56 10.66
C LEU A 85 8.33 4.25 9.54
N ARG A 86 8.77 5.32 8.83
CA ARG A 86 9.73 5.23 7.72
C ARG A 86 11.18 4.97 8.15
N SER A 87 11.46 5.19 9.43
CA SER A 87 12.74 5.00 10.07
C SER A 87 12.54 4.25 11.37
N THR A 88 13.58 3.58 11.82
CA THR A 88 13.57 2.84 13.09
C THR A 88 14.87 3.10 13.83
N SER A 89 14.84 2.86 15.12
CA SER A 89 15.99 2.92 16.02
C SER A 89 15.82 1.84 17.09
N ARG A 90 16.88 1.54 17.84
CA ARG A 90 16.76 0.58 18.96
C ARG A 90 15.75 1.03 20.02
N GLY A 91 15.65 2.35 20.25
CA GLY A 91 14.64 2.92 21.15
C GLY A 91 13.23 2.66 20.64
N LEU A 92 12.95 2.99 19.37
CA LEU A 92 11.65 2.74 18.76
C LEU A 92 11.29 1.25 18.75
N ALA A 93 12.27 0.37 18.49
CA ALA A 93 12.06 -1.07 18.52
C ALA A 93 11.69 -1.58 19.94
N SER A 94 12.35 -1.05 20.98
CA SER A 94 12.01 -1.35 22.38
C SER A 94 10.62 -0.82 22.74
N ASP A 95 10.32 0.43 22.37
CA ASP A 95 9.02 1.07 22.62
C ASP A 95 7.87 0.28 21.96
N TYR A 96 8.10 -0.23 20.74
CA TYR A 96 7.16 -1.13 20.07
C TYR A 96 6.86 -2.35 20.96
N THR A 97 7.89 -3.07 21.41
CA THR A 97 7.73 -4.28 22.22
C THR A 97 7.01 -3.99 23.53
N ASP A 98 7.37 -2.89 24.18
CA ASP A 98 6.77 -2.49 25.46
C ASP A 98 5.28 -2.19 25.31
N HIS A 99 4.91 -1.40 24.31
CA HIS A 99 3.51 -1.13 24.00
C HIS A 99 2.76 -2.40 23.60
N PHE A 100 3.34 -3.25 22.77
CA PHE A 100 2.69 -4.48 22.33
C PHE A 100 2.49 -5.48 23.48
N LYS A 101 3.46 -5.63 24.39
CA LYS A 101 3.32 -6.45 25.60
C LYS A 101 2.25 -5.93 26.54
N ARG A 102 2.16 -4.60 26.74
CA ARG A 102 1.09 -3.98 27.54
C ARG A 102 -0.28 -4.23 26.92
N TYR A 103 -0.39 -4.13 25.59
CA TYR A 103 -1.60 -4.48 24.86
C TYR A 103 -1.99 -5.95 25.09
N LEU A 104 -1.07 -6.91 24.93
CA LEU A 104 -1.39 -8.32 25.15
C LEU A 104 -1.81 -8.61 26.60
N SER A 105 -1.12 -7.98 27.56
CA SER A 105 -1.45 -8.11 28.99
C SER A 105 -2.85 -7.57 29.28
N GLY A 106 -3.20 -6.40 28.74
CA GLY A 106 -4.54 -5.84 28.89
C GLY A 106 -5.59 -6.63 28.13
N VAL A 107 -5.27 -7.27 27.00
CA VAL A 107 -6.21 -8.19 26.32
C VAL A 107 -6.58 -9.36 27.23
N LEU A 108 -5.59 -10.02 27.84
CA LEU A 108 -5.80 -11.14 28.74
C LEU A 108 -6.60 -10.74 30.00
N HIS A 109 -6.39 -9.52 30.50
CA HIS A 109 -7.09 -9.02 31.68
C HIS A 109 -8.53 -8.57 31.39
N LEU A 110 -8.75 -7.83 30.28
CA LEU A 110 -10.02 -7.18 29.98
C LEU A 110 -11.00 -8.08 29.24
N TYR A 111 -10.52 -9.10 28.53
CA TYR A 111 -11.34 -9.99 27.70
C TYR A 111 -11.12 -11.45 28.12
N LYS A 112 -11.96 -11.92 29.04
CA LYS A 112 -11.87 -13.28 29.62
C LYS A 112 -11.87 -14.42 28.60
N GLU A 113 -12.46 -14.21 27.43
CA GLU A 113 -12.56 -15.21 26.35
C GLU A 113 -11.51 -15.01 25.24
N ALA A 114 -10.64 -14.01 25.36
CA ALA A 114 -9.65 -13.74 24.33
C ALA A 114 -8.61 -14.86 24.26
N LYS A 115 -8.43 -15.39 23.05
CA LYS A 115 -7.37 -16.36 22.74
C LYS A 115 -6.24 -15.62 22.03
N LEU A 116 -5.02 -15.83 22.50
CA LEU A 116 -3.84 -15.35 21.79
C LEU A 116 -3.67 -16.15 20.50
N GLN A 117 -3.51 -15.45 19.38
CA GLN A 117 -3.29 -16.05 18.07
C GLN A 117 -1.80 -16.09 17.75
N SER A 118 -1.41 -16.94 16.80
CA SER A 118 -0.02 -17.02 16.30
C SER A 118 0.51 -15.67 15.81
N VAL A 119 -0.36 -14.82 15.25
CA VAL A 119 0.00 -13.46 14.83
C VAL A 119 0.47 -12.62 16.03
N HIS A 120 -0.15 -12.74 17.19
CA HIS A 120 0.32 -12.03 18.40
C HIS A 120 1.73 -12.47 18.80
N HIS A 121 2.04 -13.76 18.65
CA HIS A 121 3.39 -14.27 18.90
C HIS A 121 4.38 -13.73 17.87
N ALA A 122 4.03 -13.73 16.57
CA ALA A 122 4.88 -13.18 15.52
C ALA A 122 5.20 -11.69 15.77
N CYS A 123 4.22 -10.91 16.21
CA CYS A 123 4.42 -9.51 16.56
C CYS A 123 5.38 -9.30 17.75
N LEU A 124 5.57 -10.27 18.66
CA LEU A 124 6.55 -10.13 19.74
C LEU A 124 8.01 -10.14 19.24
N HIS A 125 8.26 -10.61 18.02
CA HIS A 125 9.59 -10.63 17.41
C HIS A 125 9.91 -9.34 16.63
N PHE A 126 8.99 -8.38 16.56
CA PHE A 126 9.18 -7.18 15.75
C PHE A 126 10.36 -6.32 16.17
N GLU A 127 10.73 -6.28 17.45
CA GLU A 127 11.92 -5.54 17.88
C GLU A 127 13.19 -6.07 17.22
N GLN A 128 13.35 -7.39 17.17
CA GLN A 128 14.49 -8.03 16.51
C GLN A 128 14.48 -7.77 15.01
N LEU A 129 13.30 -7.85 14.39
CA LEU A 129 13.13 -7.57 12.96
C LEU A 129 13.41 -6.11 12.63
N LEU A 130 12.92 -5.17 13.44
CA LEU A 130 13.15 -3.73 13.27
C LEU A 130 14.63 -3.38 13.49
N ALA A 131 15.29 -4.01 14.46
CA ALA A 131 16.70 -3.78 14.72
C ALA A 131 17.61 -4.40 13.63
N GLY A 132 17.25 -5.56 13.08
CA GLY A 132 18.07 -6.30 12.13
C GLY A 132 17.81 -5.95 10.66
N LEU A 133 16.54 -5.87 10.26
CA LEU A 133 16.13 -5.62 8.87
C LEU A 133 15.78 -4.16 8.62
N GLY A 134 15.74 -3.35 9.67
CA GLY A 134 15.29 -1.98 9.60
C GLY A 134 13.77 -1.88 9.51
N PRO A 135 13.26 -0.75 9.01
CA PRO A 135 11.83 -0.48 9.04
C PRO A 135 10.98 -1.43 8.16
N VAL A 136 9.72 -1.66 8.55
CA VAL A 136 8.84 -2.70 7.96
C VAL A 136 8.67 -2.56 6.45
N HIS A 137 8.58 -1.35 5.92
CA HIS A 137 8.43 -1.12 4.48
C HIS A 137 9.59 -1.64 3.64
N SER A 138 10.77 -1.83 4.23
CA SER A 138 11.92 -2.38 3.52
C SER A 138 11.81 -3.88 3.24
N TRP A 139 10.99 -4.60 4.01
CA TRP A 139 10.92 -6.07 3.95
C TRP A 139 9.49 -6.63 3.91
N ARG A 140 8.45 -5.80 3.93
CA ARG A 140 7.07 -6.23 3.71
C ARG A 140 6.86 -6.76 2.29
N ALA A 141 5.96 -7.73 2.14
CA ALA A 141 5.82 -8.49 0.90
C ALA A 141 4.99 -7.81 -0.20
N TRP A 142 4.54 -6.57 -0.05
CA TRP A 142 3.66 -5.91 -1.03
C TRP A 142 4.29 -5.78 -2.42
N ALA A 143 5.60 -5.56 -2.50
CA ALA A 143 6.32 -5.57 -3.78
C ALA A 143 6.15 -6.93 -4.48
N PHE A 144 6.32 -8.04 -3.74
CA PHE A 144 6.16 -9.39 -4.27
C PHE A 144 4.72 -9.72 -4.63
N GLU A 145 3.72 -9.31 -3.84
CA GLU A 145 2.30 -9.47 -4.18
C GLU A 145 1.96 -8.76 -5.49
N ARG A 146 2.50 -7.55 -5.68
CA ARG A 146 2.35 -6.79 -6.93
C ARG A 146 3.02 -7.50 -8.11
N PHE A 147 4.20 -8.09 -7.91
CA PHE A 147 4.84 -8.90 -8.93
C PHE A 147 4.01 -10.16 -9.26
N ASN A 148 3.54 -10.90 -8.26
CA ASN A 148 2.69 -12.07 -8.45
C ASN A 148 1.42 -11.73 -9.24
N TYR A 149 0.77 -10.61 -8.93
CA TYR A 149 -0.38 -10.13 -9.68
C TYR A 149 -0.04 -9.83 -11.15
N ARG A 150 1.13 -9.24 -11.44
CA ARG A 150 1.60 -9.04 -12.82
C ARG A 150 1.83 -10.37 -13.52
N LEU A 151 2.53 -11.30 -12.87
CA LEU A 151 2.83 -12.63 -13.41
C LEU A 151 1.54 -13.36 -13.79
N GLN A 152 0.52 -13.33 -12.92
CA GLN A 152 -0.78 -13.96 -13.18
C GLN A 152 -1.53 -13.37 -14.39
N ARG A 153 -1.25 -12.12 -14.79
CA ARG A 153 -1.92 -11.45 -15.91
C ARG A 153 -1.20 -11.61 -17.25
N THR A 154 0.05 -12.05 -17.23
CA THR A 154 0.76 -12.38 -18.46
C THR A 154 0.21 -13.68 -19.03
N LYS A 155 -0.14 -13.67 -20.32
CA LYS A 155 -0.58 -14.87 -21.01
C LYS A 155 0.63 -15.81 -21.17
N MET A 156 0.63 -16.90 -20.42
CA MET A 156 1.70 -17.91 -20.38
C MET A 156 1.44 -19.10 -21.31
N ASN A 157 0.51 -18.99 -22.28
CA ASN A 157 0.14 -20.13 -23.11
C ASN A 157 1.35 -20.62 -23.94
N MET A 158 1.76 -21.87 -23.68
CA MET A 158 2.73 -22.65 -24.48
C MET A 158 4.17 -22.11 -24.58
N CYS A 159 4.60 -21.19 -23.71
CA CYS A 159 5.98 -20.66 -23.71
C CYS A 159 6.76 -21.07 -22.43
N PHE A 160 6.99 -22.36 -22.21
CA PHE A 160 7.83 -22.82 -21.10
C PHE A 160 9.31 -22.52 -21.39
N GLY A 161 10.02 -21.88 -20.44
CA GLY A 161 11.46 -21.58 -20.54
C GLY A 161 11.83 -20.25 -21.22
N GLU A 162 10.88 -19.58 -21.88
CA GLU A 162 11.06 -18.22 -22.45
C GLU A 162 10.48 -17.11 -21.56
N LEU A 163 9.63 -17.50 -20.61
CA LEU A 163 8.91 -16.56 -19.74
C LEU A 163 9.86 -15.83 -18.80
N GLU A 164 10.80 -16.53 -18.19
CA GLU A 164 11.73 -15.98 -17.21
C GLU A 164 12.59 -14.86 -17.81
N LEU A 165 13.15 -15.11 -19.00
CA LEU A 165 13.95 -14.14 -19.73
C LEU A 165 13.09 -12.97 -20.23
N THR A 166 11.89 -13.24 -20.74
CA THR A 166 10.96 -12.20 -21.19
C THR A 166 10.54 -11.28 -20.03
N PHE A 167 10.22 -11.85 -18.87
CA PHE A 167 9.87 -11.09 -17.67
C PHE A 167 11.03 -10.24 -17.18
N MET A 168 12.24 -10.81 -17.14
CA MET A 168 13.43 -10.07 -16.73
C MET A 168 13.71 -8.91 -17.70
N ASN A 169 13.62 -9.14 -19.00
CA ASN A 169 13.81 -8.12 -20.02
C ASN A 169 12.75 -7.02 -19.94
N ASP A 170 11.48 -7.37 -19.78
CA ASP A 170 10.39 -6.39 -19.66
C ASP A 170 10.49 -5.58 -18.37
N ALA A 171 10.87 -6.21 -17.25
CA ALA A 171 11.12 -5.50 -16.00
C ALA A 171 12.28 -4.50 -16.13
N CYS A 172 13.40 -4.91 -16.75
CA CYS A 172 14.54 -4.05 -17.03
C CYS A 172 14.18 -2.90 -17.98
N ARG A 173 13.45 -3.18 -19.07
CA ARG A 173 12.98 -2.17 -20.03
C ARG A 173 12.05 -1.15 -19.36
N ALA A 174 11.10 -1.61 -18.55
CA ALA A 174 10.20 -0.73 -17.81
C ALA A 174 10.94 0.15 -16.80
N ALA A 175 11.93 -0.39 -16.08
CA ALA A 175 12.75 0.37 -15.14
C ALA A 175 13.60 1.43 -15.87
N ASN A 176 14.23 1.06 -16.98
CA ASN A 176 15.02 1.97 -17.80
C ASN A 176 14.16 3.08 -18.40
N LEU A 177 12.96 2.75 -18.90
CA LEU A 177 12.02 3.74 -19.42
C LEU A 177 11.59 4.74 -18.32
N GLN A 178 11.29 4.28 -17.11
CA GLN A 178 10.98 5.17 -15.98
C GLN A 178 12.15 6.10 -15.65
N MET A 179 13.38 5.59 -15.66
CA MET A 179 14.57 6.38 -15.39
C MET A 179 14.81 7.42 -16.49
N LEU A 180 14.60 7.06 -17.77
CA LEU A 180 14.62 8.00 -18.90
C LEU A 180 13.54 9.07 -18.77
N LEU A 181 12.30 8.69 -18.43
CA LEU A 181 11.15 9.60 -18.28
C LEU A 181 11.25 10.53 -17.06
N ASN A 182 12.08 10.20 -16.07
CA ASN A 182 12.38 11.08 -14.94
C ASN A 182 13.71 11.83 -15.10
N SER A 183 14.46 11.60 -16.19
CA SER A 183 15.72 12.28 -16.45
C SER A 183 15.49 13.73 -16.92
N SER A 184 16.41 14.63 -16.58
CA SER A 184 16.35 16.03 -17.00
C SER A 184 16.64 16.25 -18.50
N ARG A 185 17.10 15.20 -19.20
CA ARG A 185 17.59 15.25 -20.59
C ARG A 185 16.53 14.92 -21.65
N ILE A 186 15.28 14.73 -21.24
CA ILE A 186 14.18 14.37 -22.16
C ILE A 186 13.97 15.47 -23.21
N PRO A 187 13.89 15.12 -24.51
CA PRO A 187 13.59 16.06 -25.59
C PRO A 187 12.30 16.87 -25.31
N PRO A 188 12.24 18.15 -25.71
CA PRO A 188 11.07 19.01 -25.44
C PRO A 188 9.75 18.42 -25.91
N SER A 189 9.73 17.73 -27.06
CA SER A 189 8.56 17.04 -27.61
C SER A 189 8.02 15.92 -26.71
N MET A 190 8.88 15.23 -25.96
CA MET A 190 8.46 14.19 -25.02
C MET A 190 7.99 14.79 -23.68
N LYS A 191 8.44 15.99 -23.31
CA LYS A 191 7.88 16.75 -22.17
C LYS A 191 6.44 17.18 -22.44
N GLU A 192 6.08 17.50 -23.69
CA GLU A 192 4.71 17.83 -24.09
C GLU A 192 3.77 16.62 -23.98
N LEU A 193 4.27 15.41 -24.23
CA LEU A 193 3.51 14.16 -24.10
C LEU A 193 3.41 13.67 -22.65
N TRP A 194 4.26 14.16 -21.75
CA TRP A 194 4.33 13.69 -20.38
C TRP A 194 3.02 13.85 -19.59
N PRO A 195 2.29 14.99 -19.65
CA PRO A 195 0.99 15.11 -19.01
C PRO A 195 -0.04 14.10 -19.54
N THR A 196 -0.07 13.85 -20.85
CA THR A 196 -0.97 12.88 -21.48
C THR A 196 -0.59 11.45 -21.13
N PHE A 197 0.70 11.14 -21.09
CA PHE A 197 1.22 9.87 -20.61
C PHE A 197 0.83 9.65 -19.14
N GLN A 198 1.10 10.63 -18.28
CA GLN A 198 0.66 10.59 -16.88
C GLN A 198 -0.86 10.46 -16.76
N GLN A 199 -1.65 11.10 -17.60
CA GLN A 199 -3.11 10.98 -17.57
C GLN A 199 -3.59 9.60 -18.02
N ALA A 200 -3.01 9.05 -19.09
CA ALA A 200 -3.34 7.74 -19.62
C ALA A 200 -2.91 6.61 -18.67
N PHE A 201 -1.77 6.79 -17.99
CA PHE A 201 -1.14 5.77 -17.16
C PHE A 201 -1.17 6.09 -15.65
N LYS A 202 -1.88 7.14 -15.20
CA LYS A 202 -2.12 7.36 -13.76
C LYS A 202 -2.99 6.24 -13.24
N SER A 203 -2.37 5.28 -12.56
CA SER A 203 -3.12 4.44 -11.64
C SER A 203 -3.58 5.24 -10.44
N ASN A 204 -4.68 4.82 -9.82
CA ASN A 204 -5.14 5.40 -8.57
C ASN A 204 -4.16 4.95 -7.46
N VAL A 205 -3.13 5.75 -7.19
CA VAL A 205 -2.02 5.45 -6.24
C VAL A 205 -2.44 5.68 -4.77
N ARG A 206 -3.73 5.91 -4.49
CA ARG A 206 -4.22 5.96 -3.11
C ARG A 206 -3.79 4.68 -2.38
N GLY A 207 -3.46 4.77 -1.09
CA GLY A 207 -2.98 3.66 -0.25
C GLY A 207 -1.58 3.11 -0.57
N THR A 208 -1.06 3.39 -1.77
CA THR A 208 0.31 3.08 -2.14
C THR A 208 1.20 4.22 -1.63
N HIS A 209 1.99 3.97 -0.59
CA HIS A 209 2.84 5.00 0.02
C HIS A 209 3.79 5.59 -1.04
N LEU A 210 4.15 6.88 -0.96
CA LEU A 210 4.89 7.58 -2.03
C LEU A 210 6.19 6.88 -2.51
N SER A 211 6.88 6.10 -1.66
CA SER A 211 8.02 5.27 -2.06
C SER A 211 7.63 4.10 -3.00
N ASP A 212 6.44 3.55 -2.79
CA ASP A 212 5.84 2.47 -3.59
C ASP A 212 5.19 3.02 -4.89
N ALA A 213 5.01 4.34 -4.98
CA ALA A 213 4.61 5.05 -6.19
C ALA A 213 5.77 5.20 -7.19
N PHE A 214 7.03 5.14 -6.71
CA PHE A 214 8.23 5.09 -7.56
C PHE A 214 8.60 3.67 -7.99
N ALA A 215 8.00 2.63 -7.38
CA ALA A 215 8.02 1.28 -7.95
C ALA A 215 7.07 1.25 -9.17
N PRO A 216 7.42 0.56 -10.30
CA PRO A 216 6.76 0.71 -11.59
C PRO A 216 5.25 0.80 -11.47
N THR A 217 4.76 2.04 -11.49
CA THR A 217 3.35 2.35 -11.35
C THR A 217 2.65 1.88 -12.62
N GLU A 218 1.52 1.18 -12.43
CA GLU A 218 0.68 0.63 -13.48
C GLU A 218 0.74 1.50 -14.75
N MET A 219 1.30 0.99 -15.85
CA MET A 219 0.81 1.42 -17.16
C MET A 219 -0.60 0.86 -17.26
N LYS A 220 -1.58 1.56 -16.71
CA LYS A 220 -3.00 1.33 -17.06
C LYS A 220 -3.19 1.71 -18.51
N ALA A 221 -2.78 0.82 -19.41
CA ALA A 221 -3.39 0.78 -20.72
C ALA A 221 -4.84 0.34 -20.48
N THR A 222 -5.72 1.31 -20.20
CA THR A 222 -7.16 1.11 -20.34
C THR A 222 -7.43 0.98 -21.83
N LEU A 223 -6.99 -0.13 -22.42
CA LEU A 223 -7.27 -0.52 -23.80
C LEU A 223 -8.69 -1.09 -23.83
N ALA A 224 -9.65 -0.23 -23.50
CA ALA A 224 -11.07 -0.48 -23.70
C ALA A 224 -11.61 0.38 -24.85
N ASN A 225 -10.76 0.78 -25.80
CA ASN A 225 -11.22 1.48 -26.99
C ASN A 225 -10.64 0.85 -28.27
N PRO A 226 -11.43 0.07 -29.04
CA PRO A 226 -11.00 -0.59 -30.28
C PRO A 226 -10.44 0.40 -31.31
N MET A 227 -10.83 1.67 -31.26
CA MET A 227 -10.37 2.72 -32.18
C MET A 227 -8.91 3.17 -31.95
N SER A 228 -8.29 2.80 -30.83
CA SER A 228 -6.92 3.22 -30.48
C SER A 228 -5.81 2.36 -31.10
N ARG A 229 -6.14 1.14 -31.58
CA ARG A 229 -5.14 0.22 -32.17
C ARG A 229 -4.46 0.76 -33.41
N GLY A 230 -5.18 1.48 -34.28
CA GLY A 230 -4.62 2.09 -35.50
C GLY A 230 -3.69 3.28 -35.21
N ARG A 231 -4.08 4.13 -34.25
CA ARG A 231 -3.26 5.29 -33.83
C ARG A 231 -1.99 4.87 -33.09
N LEU A 232 -2.05 3.84 -32.24
CA LEU A 232 -0.88 3.32 -31.52
C LEU A 232 0.16 2.71 -32.46
N LYS A 233 -0.26 2.02 -33.54
CA LYS A 233 0.66 1.49 -34.55
C LYS A 233 1.40 2.61 -35.27
N ALA A 234 0.69 3.66 -35.69
CA ALA A 234 1.27 4.83 -36.34
C ALA A 234 2.20 5.65 -35.41
N VAL A 235 1.86 5.74 -34.11
CA VAL A 235 2.72 6.39 -33.10
C VAL A 235 3.94 5.53 -32.78
N CYS A 236 3.82 4.21 -32.69
CA CYS A 236 5.01 3.36 -32.54
C CYS A 236 5.93 3.44 -33.75
N GLU A 237 5.39 3.38 -34.98
CA GLU A 237 6.20 3.46 -36.22
C GLU A 237 6.96 4.80 -36.36
N ALA A 238 6.39 5.91 -35.90
CA ALA A 238 7.03 7.22 -35.98
C ALA A 238 8.04 7.48 -34.85
N TYR A 239 7.80 6.97 -33.64
CA TYR A 239 8.58 7.35 -32.45
C TYR A 239 9.64 6.31 -32.02
N LEU A 240 9.51 5.05 -32.42
CA LEU A 240 10.54 4.03 -32.17
C LEU A 240 11.89 4.41 -32.81
N PRO A 241 11.96 4.93 -34.05
CA PRO A 241 13.22 5.36 -34.67
C PRO A 241 13.87 6.52 -33.89
N LEU A 242 13.08 7.51 -33.46
CA LEU A 242 13.56 8.66 -32.67
C LEU A 242 14.08 8.26 -31.29
N ALA A 243 13.42 7.29 -30.65
CA ALA A 243 13.88 6.74 -29.38
C ALA A 243 15.20 5.96 -29.56
N MET A 244 15.32 5.16 -30.62
CA MET A 244 16.53 4.39 -30.95
C MET A 244 17.73 5.29 -31.30
N GLU A 245 17.48 6.41 -32.00
CA GLU A 245 18.48 7.43 -32.30
C GLU A 245 18.99 8.11 -31.03
N TYR A 246 18.10 8.49 -30.12
CA TYR A 246 18.46 9.10 -28.83
C TYR A 246 19.22 8.15 -27.90
N THR A 247 18.97 6.83 -27.96
CA THR A 247 19.67 5.84 -27.14
C THR A 247 20.95 5.30 -27.78
N HIS A 248 21.35 5.77 -28.97
CA HIS A 248 22.46 5.25 -29.76
C HIS A 248 22.41 3.73 -30.01
N THR A 249 21.21 3.16 -29.99
CA THR A 249 20.99 1.74 -30.29
C THR A 249 20.57 1.64 -31.75
N GLN A 250 21.53 1.67 -32.66
CA GLN A 250 21.28 1.26 -34.03
C GLN A 250 20.95 -0.25 -34.04
N SER A 251 19.88 -0.63 -34.72
CA SER A 251 19.66 -2.04 -35.07
C SER A 251 20.76 -2.42 -36.07
N PRO A 252 21.53 -3.50 -35.86
CA PRO A 252 22.25 -4.09 -36.98
C PRO A 252 21.20 -4.61 -37.97
N GLU A 253 21.40 -4.30 -39.23
CA GLU A 253 20.57 -4.73 -40.35
C GLU A 253 20.39 -6.26 -40.34
N GLY A 254 19.15 -6.71 -40.54
CA GLY A 254 18.74 -8.12 -40.61
C GLY A 254 17.27 -8.31 -40.32
#